data_AF-A0A7J9W887-F1
#
_entry.id   AF-A0A7J9W887-F1
#
_cell.length_a   1.000
_cell.length_b   1.000
_cell.length_c   1.000
_cell.angle_alpha   90.00
_cell.angle_beta   90.00
_cell.angle_gamma   90.00
#
_symmetry.space_group_name_H-M   'P 1'
#
loop_
_entity.id
_entity.type
_entity.pdbx_description
1 polymer ?
#
loop_
_entity_poly.entity_id
_entity_poly.type
_entity_poly.pdbx_seq_one_letter_code
_entity_poly.pdbx_strand_id
1 'polypeptide(L)'
;MTTLDGFRPVTEVVADDRARVPMGRAGVHQNDRYAVSVNDEGSVLLVPLASIPRREMLVWENDELRASLFRGLAEAAEGKARRLDWVTADVDLDADVDEDE
;
A
#
# COMPACT_ATOMS: atom_id res chain seq x y z
N MET A 1 15.16 14.65 -30.85
CA MET A 1 14.97 14.13 -29.48
C MET A 1 13.81 14.91 -28.89
N THR A 2 12.60 14.41 -29.10
CA THR A 2 11.37 15.06 -28.65
C THR A 2 11.32 14.90 -27.14
N THR A 3 11.53 15.98 -26.40
CA THR A 3 11.36 15.99 -24.95
C THR A 3 9.87 15.72 -24.68
N LEU A 4 9.55 14.54 -24.18
CA LEU A 4 8.23 14.25 -23.61
C LEU A 4 7.96 15.35 -22.58
N ASP A 5 6.86 16.07 -22.75
CA ASP A 5 6.59 17.29 -21.98
C ASP A 5 6.58 16.96 -20.47
N GLY A 6 7.34 17.71 -19.67
CA GLY A 6 7.51 17.45 -18.24
C GLY A 6 8.49 16.34 -17.84
N PHE A 7 9.12 15.60 -18.76
CA PHE A 7 10.14 14.60 -18.44
C PHE A 7 11.54 15.22 -18.39
N ARG A 8 12.29 14.95 -17.32
CA ARG A 8 13.70 15.33 -17.17
C ARG A 8 14.60 14.11 -17.25
N PRO A 9 15.76 14.18 -17.95
CA PRO A 9 16.72 13.08 -17.95
C PRO A 9 17.26 12.88 -16.52
N VAL A 10 17.24 11.63 -16.04
CA VAL A 10 17.73 11.26 -14.70
C VAL A 10 19.09 10.58 -14.78
N THR A 11 19.23 9.59 -15.65
CA THR A 11 20.47 8.83 -15.89
C THR A 11 20.35 8.07 -17.20
N GLU A 12 21.48 7.70 -17.79
CA GLU A 12 21.54 6.67 -18.82
C GLU A 12 21.81 5.31 -18.15
N VAL A 13 21.21 4.25 -18.69
CA VAL A 13 21.34 2.87 -18.20
C VAL A 13 21.34 1.92 -19.37
N VAL A 14 22.07 0.81 -19.24
CA VAL A 14 22.18 -0.24 -20.26
C VAL A 14 21.48 -1.48 -19.73
N ALA A 15 20.73 -2.17 -20.60
CA ALA A 15 20.12 -3.44 -20.25
C ALA A 15 21.19 -4.51 -20.08
N ASP A 16 21.03 -5.37 -19.08
CA ASP A 16 21.93 -6.51 -18.89
C ASP A 16 21.61 -7.67 -19.86
N ASP A 17 22.40 -8.75 -19.80
CA ASP A 17 22.24 -9.95 -20.64
C ASP A 17 20.87 -10.65 -20.49
N ARG A 18 20.08 -10.27 -19.47
CA ARG A 18 18.73 -10.79 -19.21
C ARG A 18 17.65 -9.77 -19.57
N ALA A 19 18.01 -8.74 -20.36
CA ALA A 19 17.15 -7.64 -20.77
C ALA A 19 16.53 -6.85 -19.60
N ARG A 20 17.21 -6.81 -18.44
CA ARG A 20 16.75 -6.01 -17.29
C ARG A 20 17.38 -4.64 -17.35
N VAL A 21 16.57 -3.60 -17.13
CA VAL A 21 17.03 -2.21 -17.08
C VAL A 21 17.03 -1.74 -15.62
N PRO A 22 18.19 -1.34 -15.05
CA PRO A 22 18.24 -0.88 -13.66
C PRO A 22 17.60 0.50 -13.51
N MET A 23 16.52 0.61 -12.74
CA MET A 23 15.78 1.86 -12.56
C MET A 23 15.92 2.49 -11.16
N GLY A 24 16.85 2.01 -10.33
CA GLY A 24 17.00 2.50 -8.96
C GLY A 24 17.28 4.00 -8.85
N ARG A 25 18.04 4.58 -9.78
CA ARG A 25 18.28 6.03 -9.82
C ARG A 25 17.05 6.84 -10.24
N ALA A 26 16.09 6.22 -10.91
CA ALA A 26 14.80 6.82 -11.25
C ALA A 26 13.78 6.73 -10.09
N GLY A 27 14.16 6.17 -8.93
CA GLY A 27 13.31 6.06 -7.75
C GLY A 27 12.48 4.77 -7.69
N VAL A 28 12.78 3.77 -8.52
CA VAL A 28 12.09 2.47 -8.46
C VAL A 28 12.62 1.66 -7.26
N HIS A 29 11.71 1.17 -6.43
CA HIS A 29 12.00 0.39 -5.24
C HIS A 29 11.62 -1.10 -5.40
N GLN A 30 12.07 -1.92 -4.45
CA GLN A 30 11.75 -3.35 -4.42
C GLN A 30 10.24 -3.56 -4.26
N ASN A 31 9.67 -4.47 -5.06
CA ASN A 31 8.24 -4.82 -5.09
C ASN A 31 7.29 -3.76 -5.66
N ASP A 32 7.82 -2.63 -6.16
CA ASP A 32 7.00 -1.71 -6.95
C ASP A 32 6.44 -2.42 -8.18
N ARG A 33 5.16 -2.19 -8.46
CA ARG A 33 4.49 -2.69 -9.65
C ARG A 33 4.27 -1.54 -10.62
N TYR A 34 4.40 -1.81 -11.91
CA TYR A 34 4.17 -0.82 -12.95
C TYR A 34 3.27 -1.41 -14.03
N ALA A 35 2.33 -0.59 -14.53
CA ALA A 35 1.73 -0.83 -15.82
C ALA A 35 2.75 -0.48 -16.90
N VAL A 36 2.97 -1.41 -17.83
CA VAL A 36 3.92 -1.23 -18.94
C VAL A 36 3.12 -0.96 -20.21
N SER A 37 3.45 0.13 -20.89
CA SER A 37 2.88 0.48 -22.19
C SER A 37 4.00 0.78 -23.18
N VAL A 38 3.81 0.40 -24.45
CA VAL A 38 4.74 0.67 -25.54
C VAL A 38 3.97 1.32 -26.67
N ASN A 39 4.51 2.39 -27.25
CA ASN A 39 3.92 3.05 -28.42
C ASN A 39 4.61 2.61 -29.73
N ASP A 40 4.09 3.05 -30.87
CA ASP A 40 4.61 2.69 -32.20
C ASP A 40 6.04 3.20 -32.47
N GLU A 41 6.49 4.20 -31.71
CA GLU A 41 7.86 4.73 -31.78
C GLU A 41 8.85 3.92 -30.93
N GLY A 42 8.38 2.87 -30.24
CA GLY A 42 9.19 2.04 -29.34
C GLY A 42 9.47 2.67 -27.97
N SER A 43 8.80 3.77 -27.63
CA SER A 43 8.90 4.38 -26.30
C SER A 43 8.17 3.52 -25.27
N VAL A 44 8.84 3.25 -24.15
CA VAL A 44 8.27 2.50 -23.02
C VAL A 44 7.83 3.48 -21.92
N LEU A 45 6.55 3.42 -21.56
CA LEU A 45 5.99 4.15 -20.42
C LEU A 45 5.73 3.19 -19.26
N LEU A 46 6.23 3.55 -18.08
CA LEU A 46 6.03 2.83 -16.82
C LEU A 46 5.19 3.71 -15.88
N VAL A 47 4.01 3.23 -15.50
CA VAL A 47 3.12 3.92 -14.56
C VAL A 47 3.04 3.11 -13.26
N PRO A 48 3.42 3.67 -12.10
CA PRO A 48 3.32 2.95 -10.82
C PRO A 48 1.89 2.47 -10.55
N LEU A 49 1.77 1.24 -10.04
CA LEU A 49 0.53 0.64 -9.59
C LEU A 49 0.61 0.38 -8.10
N ALA A 50 -0.31 0.98 -7.34
CA ALA A 50 -0.57 0.55 -5.97
C ALA A 50 -1.52 -0.66 -6.01
N SER A 51 -1.12 -1.77 -5.38
CA SER A 51 -2.05 -2.88 -5.17
C SER A 51 -2.80 -2.68 -3.87
N ILE A 52 -4.13 -2.71 -3.94
CA ILE A 52 -4.98 -2.77 -2.75
C ILE A 52 -5.05 -4.24 -2.30
N PRO A 53 -4.61 -4.58 -1.08
CA PRO A 53 -4.77 -5.93 -0.54
C PRO A 53 -6.24 -6.34 -0.52
N ARG A 54 -6.55 -7.60 -0.83
CA ARG A 54 -7.95 -8.09 -0.94
C ARG A 54 -8.78 -7.81 0.32
N ARG A 55 -8.17 -7.93 1.51
CA ARG A 55 -8.81 -7.65 2.81
C ARG A 55 -9.23 -6.18 2.98
N GLU A 56 -8.59 -5.26 2.25
CA GLU A 56 -8.86 -3.83 2.30
C GLU A 56 -9.85 -3.40 1.22
N MET A 57 -10.16 -4.26 0.24
CA MET A 57 -11.03 -3.93 -0.89
C MET A 57 -12.41 -3.42 -0.45
N LEU A 58 -12.97 -4.00 0.62
CA LEU A 58 -14.27 -3.62 1.16
C LEU A 58 -14.34 -2.14 1.59
N VAL A 59 -13.21 -1.55 1.99
CA VAL A 59 -13.09 -0.12 2.32
C VAL A 59 -13.12 0.72 1.05
N TRP A 60 -12.55 0.23 -0.04
CA TRP A 60 -12.49 0.96 -1.30
C TRP A 60 -13.79 0.88 -2.11
N GLU A 61 -14.55 -0.20 -1.96
CA GLU A 61 -15.87 -0.39 -2.59
C GLU A 61 -17.01 0.33 -1.86
N ASN A 62 -16.83 0.69 -0.58
CA ASN A 62 -17.85 1.35 0.23
C ASN A 62 -17.38 2.74 0.70
N ASP A 63 -17.93 3.78 0.07
CA ASP A 63 -17.58 5.17 0.34
C ASP A 63 -17.90 5.62 1.78
N GLU A 64 -18.98 5.12 2.37
CA GLU A 64 -19.39 5.46 3.74
C GLU A 64 -18.41 4.88 4.76
N LEU A 65 -18.04 3.61 4.58
CA LEU A 65 -17.03 2.95 5.41
C LEU A 65 -15.68 3.67 5.28
N ARG A 66 -15.28 4.02 4.06
CA ARG A 66 -14.04 4.75 3.82
C ARG A 66 -14.01 6.09 4.55
N ALA A 67 -15.10 6.86 4.47
CA ALA A 67 -15.23 8.13 5.17
C ALA A 67 -15.17 7.97 6.69
N SER A 68 -15.86 6.96 7.23
CA SER A 68 -15.83 6.64 8.66
C SER A 68 -14.42 6.25 9.14
N LEU A 69 -13.71 5.40 8.38
CA LEU A 69 -12.34 4.99 8.68
C LEU A 69 -11.38 6.18 8.69
N PHE A 70 -11.41 7.03 7.66
CA PHE A 70 -10.53 8.20 7.59
C PHE A 70 -10.79 9.19 8.73
N ARG A 71 -12.05 9.40 9.12
CA ARG A 71 -12.39 10.20 10.29
C ARG A 71 -11.77 9.61 11.56
N GLY A 72 -11.93 8.30 11.78
CA GLY A 72 -11.36 7.63 12.95
C GLY A 72 -9.83 7.71 13.00
N LEU A 73 -9.15 7.57 11.84
CA LEU A 73 -7.70 7.74 11.75
C LEU A 73 -7.26 9.17 12.09
N ALA A 74 -8.00 10.18 11.64
CA ALA A 74 -7.71 11.57 11.97
C ALA A 74 -7.90 11.85 13.47
N GLU A 75 -9.00 11.38 14.06
CA GLU A 75 -9.26 11.51 15.50
C GLU A 75 -8.18 10.81 16.35
N ALA A 76 -7.74 9.63 15.93
CA ALA A 76 -6.67 8.90 16.60
C ALA A 76 -5.33 9.65 16.54
N ALA A 77 -4.99 10.23 15.39
CA ALA A 77 -3.78 11.05 15.22
C ALA A 77 -3.81 12.31 16.11
N GLU A 78 -5.00 12.85 16.38
CA GLU A 78 -5.23 13.95 17.32
C GLU A 78 -5.29 13.51 18.79
N GLY A 79 -5.06 12.22 19.09
CA GLY A 79 -5.06 11.69 20.45
C GLY A 79 -6.46 11.49 21.04
N LYS A 80 -7.53 11.52 20.24
CA LYS A 80 -8.92 11.29 20.68
C LYS A 80 -9.28 9.80 20.81
N ALA A 81 -8.27 8.92 20.74
CA ALA A 81 -8.46 7.49 20.93
C ALA A 81 -8.67 7.15 22.42
N ARG A 82 -9.63 6.28 22.72
CA ARG A 82 -9.86 5.75 24.06
C ARG A 82 -9.37 4.31 24.13
N ARG A 83 -8.59 3.99 25.18
CA ARG A 83 -8.19 2.61 25.48
C ARG A 83 -9.39 1.81 25.98
N LEU A 84 -9.57 0.61 25.45
CA LEU A 84 -10.61 -0.33 25.86
C LEU A 84 -9.93 -1.53 26.54
N ASP A 85 -9.60 -1.37 27.84
CA ASP A 85 -8.82 -2.34 28.61
C ASP A 85 -9.45 -3.74 28.64
N TRP A 86 -10.77 -3.82 28.55
CA TRP A 86 -11.52 -5.08 28.53
C TRP A 86 -11.31 -5.91 27.25
N VAL A 87 -10.92 -5.29 26.13
CA VAL A 87 -10.74 -6.00 24.84
C VAL A 87 -9.50 -6.89 24.86
N THR A 88 -8.48 -6.49 25.63
CA THR A 88 -7.21 -7.21 25.76
C THR A 88 -7.04 -7.80 27.15
N ALA A 89 -8.11 -7.87 27.94
CA ALA A 89 -8.04 -8.49 29.25
C ALA A 89 -7.85 -10.00 29.08
N ASP A 90 -6.87 -10.57 29.77
CA ASP A 90 -6.76 -12.02 29.91
C ASP A 90 -8.02 -12.49 30.66
N VAL A 91 -8.87 -13.24 29.95
CA VAL A 91 -10.01 -13.89 30.58
C VAL A 91 -9.47 -15.18 31.16
N ASP A 92 -9.38 -15.27 32.48
CA ASP A 92 -9.09 -16.54 33.16
C ASP A 92 -10.29 -17.48 32.92
N LEU A 93 -10.21 -18.30 31.86
CA LEU A 93 -11.27 -19.23 31.45
C LEU A 93 -11.43 -20.42 32.41
N ASP A 94 -10.59 -20.52 33.43
CA ASP A 94 -10.48 -21.67 34.33
C ASP A 94 -11.08 -21.41 35.73
N ALA A 95 -11.77 -20.28 35.95
CA ALA A 95 -12.20 -19.87 37.29
C ALA A 95 -13.54 -20.46 37.79
N ASP A 96 -14.32 -21.17 36.96
CA ASP A 96 -15.62 -21.73 37.37
C ASP A 96 -15.72 -23.24 37.06
N VAL A 97 -14.97 -24.06 37.78
CA VAL A 97 -15.41 -25.43 38.07
C VAL A 97 -15.68 -25.48 39.57
N ASP A 98 -16.90 -25.11 39.95
CA ASP A 98 -17.44 -25.44 41.27
C ASP A 98 -17.43 -26.98 41.40
N GLU A 99 -16.44 -27.51 42.11
CA GLU A 99 -16.48 -28.88 42.64
C GLU A 99 -17.49 -28.90 43.79
N ASP A 100 -18.78 -28.98 43.45
CA ASP A 100 -19.81 -29.43 44.38
C ASP A 100 -19.65 -30.95 44.59
N GLU A 101 -18.94 -31.38 45.65
CA GLU A 101 -19.28 -32.58 46.45
C GLU A 101 -18.72 -32.56 47.88
#